data_AF-A0A4R7YMY8-F1
#
_entry.id   AF-A0A4R7YMY8-F1
#
_cell.length_a   1.000
_cell.length_b   1.000
_cell.length_c   1.000
_cell.angle_alpha   90.00
_cell.angle_beta   90.00
_cell.angle_gamma   90.00
#
_symmetry.space_group_name_H-M   'P 1'
#
loop_
_entity.id
_entity.type
_entity.pdbx_description
1 polymer ?
#
loop_
_entity_poly.entity_id
_entity_poly.type
_entity_poly.pdbx_seq_one_letter_code
_entity_poly.pdbx_strand_id
1 'polypeptide(L)'
;MLQNLDLNIDSYPSRRAMGFYKLSDSAKNFAQKGLETAQEAASFYASTGDKLSDFKNYKISDLGAEIMYSEQRELVVAYKPGPNIDFKA
;
A
#
# COMPACT_ATOMS: atom_id res chain seq x y z
N MET A 1 30.29 22.29 -33.28
CA MET A 1 29.31 21.27 -33.71
C MET A 1 28.29 21.17 -32.60
N LEU A 2 27.02 21.52 -32.86
CA LEU A 2 25.96 21.27 -31.88
C LEU A 2 25.75 19.75 -31.81
N GLN A 3 26.03 19.16 -30.66
CA GLN A 3 25.55 17.82 -30.35
C GLN A 3 24.02 17.88 -30.37
N ASN A 4 23.39 17.07 -31.21
CA ASN A 4 21.94 16.96 -31.24
C ASN A 4 21.50 16.32 -29.93
N LEU A 5 20.98 17.15 -29.02
CA LEU A 5 20.46 16.71 -27.75
C LEU A 5 19.03 16.18 -27.98
N ASP A 6 18.85 14.86 -27.97
CA ASP A 6 17.53 14.25 -28.10
C ASP A 6 16.84 14.23 -26.73
N LEU A 7 15.95 15.20 -26.51
CA LEU A 7 15.09 15.24 -25.33
C LEU A 7 13.85 14.36 -25.54
N ASN A 8 13.83 13.19 -24.89
CA ASN A 8 12.64 12.35 -24.84
C ASN A 8 11.85 12.64 -23.56
N ILE A 9 10.69 13.27 -23.71
CA ILE A 9 9.71 13.45 -22.62
C ILE A 9 8.69 12.33 -22.76
N ASP A 10 8.62 11.44 -21.76
CA ASP A 10 7.58 10.42 -21.70
C ASP A 10 6.19 11.06 -21.70
N SER A 11 5.19 10.36 -22.25
CA SER A 11 3.79 10.80 -22.27
C SER A 11 3.27 11.14 -20.86
N TYR A 12 3.37 12.43 -20.49
CA TYR A 12 3.05 12.97 -19.19
C TYR A 12 1.70 13.73 -19.22
N PRO A 13 0.83 13.55 -18.21
CA PRO A 13 0.90 12.54 -17.16
C PRO A 13 0.73 11.13 -17.72
N SER A 14 1.53 10.19 -17.20
CA SER A 14 1.37 8.79 -17.61
C SER A 14 -0.05 8.32 -17.29
N ARG A 15 -0.61 7.41 -18.10
CA ARG A 15 -1.94 6.83 -17.83
C ARG A 15 -2.05 6.32 -16.39
N ARG A 16 -0.97 5.74 -15.87
CA ARG A 16 -0.84 5.29 -14.49
C ARG A 16 -0.93 6.44 -13.47
N ALA A 17 -0.25 7.57 -13.70
CA ALA A 17 -0.31 8.77 -12.85
C ALA A 17 -1.69 9.44 -12.85
N MET A 18 -2.51 9.18 -13.88
CA MET A 18 -3.91 9.60 -13.94
C MET A 18 -4.89 8.58 -13.32
N GLY A 19 -4.42 7.44 -12.81
CA GLY A 19 -5.27 6.39 -12.24
C GLY A 19 -5.81 5.39 -13.27
N PHE A 20 -5.36 5.45 -14.53
CA PHE A 20 -5.72 4.47 -15.57
C PHE A 20 -4.70 3.32 -15.59
N TYR A 21 -5.06 2.23 -14.92
CA TYR A 21 -4.30 0.99 -14.87
C TYR A 21 -4.78 0.00 -15.92
N LYS A 22 -3.88 -0.84 -16.46
CA LYS A 22 -4.31 -2.04 -17.20
C LYS A 22 -4.93 -3.03 -16.22
N LEU A 23 -5.92 -3.80 -16.67
CA LEU A 23 -6.54 -4.86 -15.86
C LEU A 23 -5.50 -5.80 -15.24
N SER A 24 -4.43 -6.13 -16.00
CA SER A 24 -3.32 -6.96 -15.54
C SER A 24 -2.55 -6.37 -14.36
N ASP A 25 -2.36 -5.05 -14.34
CA ASP A 25 -1.57 -4.35 -13.32
C ASP A 25 -2.40 -4.23 -12.05
N SER A 26 -3.69 -3.94 -12.19
CA SER A 26 -4.65 -3.90 -11.08
C SER A 26 -4.83 -5.26 -10.44
N ALA A 27 -4.99 -6.33 -11.24
CA ALA A 27 -5.25 -7.67 -10.73
C ALA A 27 -4.10 -8.19 -9.84
N LYS A 28 -2.84 -7.96 -10.24
CA LYS A 28 -1.67 -8.32 -9.42
C LYS A 28 -1.65 -7.54 -8.10
N ASN A 29 -1.88 -6.23 -8.16
CA ASN A 29 -1.92 -5.39 -6.96
C ASN A 29 -3.06 -5.80 -6.02
N PHE A 30 -4.24 -6.14 -6.55
CA PHE A 30 -5.36 -6.62 -5.73
C PHE A 30 -5.09 -7.98 -5.12
N ALA A 31 -4.50 -8.91 -5.87
CA ALA A 31 -4.13 -10.23 -5.35
C ALA A 31 -3.08 -10.11 -4.23
N GLN A 32 -2.07 -9.27 -4.42
CA GLN A 32 -1.05 -9.01 -3.41
C GLN A 32 -1.66 -8.37 -2.15
N LYS A 33 -2.48 -7.33 -2.29
CA LYS A 33 -3.20 -6.73 -1.17
C LYS A 33 -4.09 -7.74 -0.45
N GLY A 34 -4.77 -8.61 -1.19
CA GLY A 34 -5.60 -9.67 -0.62
C GLY A 34 -4.79 -10.65 0.23
N LEU A 35 -3.60 -11.04 -0.23
CA LEU A 35 -2.67 -11.87 0.53
C LEU A 35 -2.16 -11.18 1.80
N GLU A 36 -1.73 -9.92 1.69
CA GLU A 36 -1.26 -9.11 2.83
C GLU A 36 -2.36 -8.98 3.89
N THR A 37 -3.57 -8.58 3.48
CA THR A 37 -4.72 -8.47 4.40
C THR A 37 -5.11 -9.81 5.02
N ALA A 38 -5.07 -10.91 4.26
CA ALA A 38 -5.36 -12.23 4.80
C ALA A 38 -4.31 -12.67 5.84
N GLN A 39 -3.04 -12.39 5.59
CA GLN A 39 -1.94 -12.70 6.50
C GLN A 39 -2.00 -11.87 7.78
N GLU A 40 -2.30 -10.58 7.68
CA GLU A 40 -2.54 -9.69 8.82
C GLU A 40 -3.71 -10.20 9.67
N ALA A 41 -4.85 -10.53 9.04
CA ALA A 41 -6.02 -11.05 9.73
C ALA A 41 -5.71 -12.40 10.42
N ALA A 42 -5.04 -13.32 9.74
CA ALA A 42 -4.66 -14.61 10.31
C ALA A 42 -3.74 -14.43 11.54
N SER A 43 -2.74 -13.55 11.44
CA SER A 43 -1.81 -13.25 12.54
C SER A 43 -2.53 -12.58 13.72
N PHE A 44 -3.46 -11.66 13.43
CA PHE A 44 -4.28 -11.01 14.44
C PHE A 44 -5.16 -12.00 15.20
N TYR A 45 -5.88 -12.88 14.51
CA TYR A 45 -6.73 -13.86 15.17
C TYR A 45 -5.93 -14.93 15.94
N ALA A 46 -4.79 -15.37 15.40
CA ALA A 46 -3.90 -16.28 16.09
C ALA A 46 -3.39 -15.68 17.41
N SER A 47 -2.80 -14.47 17.34
CA SER A 47 -2.30 -13.78 18.54
C SER A 47 -3.40 -13.46 19.56
N THR A 48 -4.59 -13.09 19.10
CA THR A 48 -5.74 -12.87 19.98
C THR A 48 -6.19 -14.17 20.64
N GLY A 49 -6.22 -15.28 19.91
CA GLY A 49 -6.53 -16.62 20.44
C GLY A 49 -5.53 -17.07 21.51
N ASP A 50 -4.24 -16.88 21.26
CA ASP A 50 -3.18 -17.19 22.24
C ASP A 50 -3.34 -16.35 23.51
N LYS A 51 -3.56 -15.03 23.38
CA LYS A 51 -3.82 -14.15 24.54
C LYS A 51 -5.09 -14.55 25.30
N LEU A 52 -6.17 -14.92 24.61
CA LEU A 52 -7.41 -15.39 25.22
C LEU A 52 -7.24 -16.73 25.93
N SER A 53 -6.31 -17.58 25.50
CA SER A 53 -6.00 -18.84 26.19
C SER A 53 -5.28 -18.62 27.53
N ASP A 54 -4.59 -17.48 27.69
CA ASP A 54 -3.84 -17.10 28.89
C ASP A 54 -4.59 -16.08 29.76
N PHE A 55 -5.65 -16.56 30.40
CA PHE A 55 -6.47 -15.77 31.33
C PHE A 55 -5.73 -15.30 32.60
N LYS A 56 -4.51 -15.81 32.87
CA LYS A 56 -3.71 -15.36 34.02
C LYS A 56 -3.05 -14.02 33.73
N ASN A 57 -2.61 -13.80 32.49
CA ASN A 57 -1.88 -12.60 32.10
C ASN A 57 -2.74 -11.60 31.32
N TYR A 58 -3.84 -12.03 30.70
CA TYR A 58 -4.70 -11.17 29.89
C TYR A 58 -6.17 -11.24 30.34
N LYS A 59 -6.75 -10.07 30.63
CA LYS A 59 -8.19 -9.93 30.87
C LYS A 59 -8.90 -9.69 29.55
N ILE A 60 -10.09 -10.28 29.40
CA ILE A 60 -10.94 -10.13 28.21
C ILE A 60 -11.28 -8.65 27.95
N SER A 61 -11.47 -7.84 29.00
CA SER A 61 -11.75 -6.40 28.88
C SER A 61 -10.62 -5.62 28.21
N ASP A 62 -9.37 -5.98 28.51
CA ASP A 62 -8.19 -5.25 28.06
C ASP A 62 -7.93 -5.59 26.57
N LEU A 63 -8.17 -6.84 26.19
CA LEU A 63 -8.16 -7.29 24.80
C LEU A 63 -9.26 -6.61 23.98
N GLY A 64 -10.46 -6.45 24.54
CA GLY A 64 -11.56 -5.74 23.87
C GLY A 64 -11.20 -4.29 23.53
N ALA A 65 -10.53 -3.58 24.44
CA ALA A 65 -10.08 -2.22 24.19
C ALA A 65 -8.96 -2.15 23.12
N GLU A 66 -8.02 -3.10 23.10
CA GLU A 66 -6.97 -3.21 22.08
C GLU A 66 -7.55 -3.48 20.69
N ILE A 67 -8.51 -4.41 20.58
CA ILE A 67 -9.14 -4.80 19.30
C ILE A 67 -10.01 -3.67 18.72
N MET A 68 -10.69 -2.91 19.59
CA MET A 68 -11.53 -1.79 19.14
C MET A 68 -10.73 -0.53 18.80
N TYR A 69 -9.44 -0.50 19.10
CA TYR A 69 -8.58 0.61 18.70
C TYR A 69 -8.40 0.61 17.18
N SER A 70 -9.04 1.55 16.48
CA SER A 70 -8.73 1.81 15.08
C SER A 70 -7.73 2.96 15.00
N GLU A 71 -6.56 2.72 14.41
CA GLU A 71 -5.63 3.80 14.08
C GLU A 71 -6.35 4.85 13.22
N GLN A 72 -6.19 6.13 13.59
CA GLN A 72 -6.67 7.24 12.76
C GLN A 72 -5.98 7.17 11.41
N ARG A 73 -6.75 6.84 10.35
CA ARG A 73 -6.24 6.86 8.98
C ARG A 73 -6.04 8.30 8.53
N GLU A 74 -4.77 8.70 8.42
CA GLU A 74 -4.40 10.00 7.87
C GLU A 74 -4.68 10.03 6.36
N LEU A 75 -5.42 11.05 5.91
CA LEU A 75 -5.71 11.27 4.50
C LEU A 75 -4.50 11.97 3.85
N VAL A 76 -3.57 11.18 3.32
CA VAL A 76 -2.38 11.71 2.65
C VAL A 76 -2.73 12.17 1.24
N VAL A 77 -2.70 13.49 1.01
CA VAL A 77 -2.83 14.08 -0.33
C VAL A 77 -1.45 14.05 -1.01
N ALA A 78 -1.21 13.07 -1.87
CA ALA A 78 0.02 13.00 -2.66
C ALA A 78 -0.12 13.75 -3.99
N TYR A 79 0.90 14.53 -4.37
CA TYR A 79 0.99 15.15 -5.69
C TYR A 79 1.28 14.10 -6.77
N LYS A 80 0.77 14.32 -7.99
CA LYS A 80 1.09 13.44 -9.12
C LYS A 80 2.60 13.55 -9.42
N PRO A 81 3.31 12.41 -9.61
CA PRO A 81 4.73 12.42 -9.95
C PRO A 81 4.94 13.15 -11.28
N GLY A 82 6.05 13.88 -11.46
CA GLY A 82 6.36 14.61 -12.69
C GLY A 82 6.74 13.71 -13.88
N PRO A 83 7.03 14.28 -15.07
CA PRO A 83 7.52 13.51 -16.21
C PRO A 83 8.87 12.85 -15.90
N ASN A 84 9.09 11.65 -16.42
CA ASN A 84 10.43 11.09 -16.50
C ASN A 84 11.17 11.78 -17.65
N ILE A 85 12.35 12.31 -17.38
CA ILE A 85 13.20 12.96 -18.37
C ILE A 85 14.50 12.17 -18.43
N ASP A 86 14.76 11.55 -19.59
CA ASP A 86 16.02 10.85 -19.85
C ASP A 86 16.87 11.71 -20.79
N PHE A 87 18.14 11.89 -20.44
CA PHE A 87 19.11 12.66 -21.22
C PHE A 87 20.14 11.68 -21.80
N LYS A 88 20.17 11.54 -23.12
CA LYS A 88 21.22 10.78 -23.82
C LYS A 88 22.06 11.74 -24.65
N ALA A 89 23.38 11.64 -24.49
CA ALA A 89 24.40 12.43 -25.20
C ALA A 89 25.09 11.61 -26.29
#